data_AF-A0A1H0M010-F1
#
_entry.id   AF-A0A1H0M010-F1
#
_cell.length_a   1.000
_cell.length_b   1.000
_cell.length_c   1.000
_cell.angle_alpha   90.00
_cell.angle_beta   90.00
_cell.angle_gamma   90.00
#
_symmetry.space_group_name_H-M   'P 1'
#
loop_
_entity.id
_entity.type
_entity.pdbx_description
1 polymer ?
#
loop_
_entity_poly.entity_id
_entity_poly.type
_entity_poly.pdbx_seq_one_letter_code
_entity_poly.pdbx_strand_id
1 'polypeptide(L)'
;MEEAIKILKALGDETRIEILRLISEKTMSAKGIASHLKITEAAVSQQIKILKESELIIGYKIGYHIIYDLNEKKLKHSIKFIENIIDNDKTNINVPSALRCTKSCKHLKCVNNNKFKEESIMKVCFPVKSNEGIKSVPYGHFGTAPLFVVCNLENDEVTTVGNGDLGHEHGSCNPIKALSGEAVDAVVVGGIGAGAINKLNSMGIKVYKASEGNIEENLVSFKNNELKEFPSNHLCSHDGCSH
;
A
#
# COMPACT_ATOMS: atom_id res chain seq x y z
N MET A 1 -7.22 30.92 -6.05
CA MET A 1 -6.92 30.18 -4.81
C MET A 1 -8.15 30.06 -3.92
N GLU A 2 -8.84 31.18 -3.61
CA GLU A 2 -10.09 31.18 -2.82
C GLU A 2 -11.17 30.24 -3.38
N GLU A 3 -11.40 30.27 -4.70
CA GLU A 3 -12.34 29.37 -5.37
C GLU A 3 -12.00 27.87 -5.15
N ALA A 4 -10.74 27.49 -5.36
CA ALA A 4 -10.29 26.11 -5.18
C ALA A 4 -10.45 25.66 -3.71
N ILE A 5 -10.17 26.54 -2.74
CA ILE A 5 -10.38 26.25 -1.31
C ILE A 5 -11.86 25.99 -1.02
N LYS A 6 -12.75 26.81 -1.58
CA LYS A 6 -14.20 26.66 -1.41
C LYS A 6 -14.70 25.31 -1.95
N ILE A 7 -14.22 24.91 -3.12
CA ILE A 7 -14.56 23.63 -3.73
C ILE A 7 -14.01 22.47 -2.90
N LEU A 8 -12.73 22.48 -2.53
CA LEU A 8 -12.11 21.40 -1.75
C LEU A 8 -12.78 21.24 -0.37
N LYS A 9 -13.14 22.34 0.29
CA LYS A 9 -13.92 22.29 1.55
C LYS A 9 -15.32 21.69 1.33
N ALA A 10 -15.98 22.02 0.23
CA ALA A 10 -17.27 21.43 -0.10
C ALA A 10 -17.13 19.93 -0.41
N LEU A 11 -16.05 19.48 -1.05
CA LEU A 11 -15.80 18.07 -1.35
C LEU A 11 -15.37 17.23 -0.14
N GLY A 12 -14.92 17.84 0.96
CA GLY A 12 -14.46 17.14 2.17
C GLY A 12 -15.56 16.52 3.05
N ASP A 13 -16.74 16.22 2.50
CA ASP A 13 -17.90 15.68 3.22
C ASP A 13 -18.54 14.55 2.44
N GLU A 14 -18.69 13.41 3.10
CA GLU A 14 -19.18 12.17 2.51
C GLU A 14 -20.58 12.30 1.90
N THR A 15 -21.51 12.98 2.58
CA THR A 15 -22.88 13.13 2.08
C THR A 15 -22.89 13.99 0.82
N ARG A 16 -22.09 15.06 0.76
CA ARG A 16 -21.96 15.89 -0.45
C ARG A 16 -21.36 15.12 -1.62
N ILE A 17 -20.36 14.28 -1.37
CA ILE A 17 -19.79 13.40 -2.40
C ILE A 17 -20.86 12.43 -2.93
N GLU A 18 -21.65 11.81 -2.06
CA GLU A 18 -22.68 10.87 -2.49
C GLU A 18 -23.81 11.59 -3.27
N ILE A 19 -24.18 12.81 -2.89
CA ILE A 19 -25.10 13.65 -3.68
C ILE A 19 -24.54 13.89 -5.10
N LEU A 20 -23.28 14.30 -5.21
CA LEU A 20 -22.62 14.55 -6.50
C LEU A 20 -22.62 13.28 -7.37
N ARG A 21 -22.32 12.12 -6.76
CA ARG A 21 -22.36 10.82 -7.43
C ARG A 21 -23.76 10.49 -7.95
N LEU A 22 -24.79 10.63 -7.11
CA LEU A 22 -26.18 10.37 -7.51
C LEU A 22 -26.62 11.24 -8.69
N ILE A 23 -26.39 12.55 -8.62
CA ILE A 23 -26.81 13.46 -9.69
C ILE A 23 -25.96 13.32 -10.96
N SER A 24 -24.73 12.79 -10.85
CA SER A 24 -23.90 12.43 -12.02
C SER A 24 -24.48 11.29 -12.84
N GLU A 25 -25.18 10.35 -12.19
CA GLU A 25 -25.84 9.23 -12.87
C GLU A 25 -27.19 9.66 -13.44
N LYS A 26 -27.94 10.48 -12.69
CA LYS A 26 -29.25 10.97 -13.09
C LYS A 26 -29.62 12.28 -12.39
N THR A 27 -29.90 13.31 -13.18
CA THR A 27 -30.43 14.58 -12.66
C THR A 27 -31.72 14.34 -11.87
N MET A 28 -31.81 14.87 -10.65
CA MET A 28 -32.94 14.61 -9.76
C MET A 28 -33.23 15.78 -8.81
N SER A 29 -34.40 15.75 -8.16
CA SER A 29 -34.82 16.75 -7.18
C SER A 29 -34.26 16.44 -5.78
N ALA A 30 -34.32 17.42 -4.87
CA ALA A 30 -33.94 17.23 -3.46
C ALA A 30 -34.69 16.06 -2.81
N LYS A 31 -35.99 15.89 -3.11
CA LYS A 31 -36.79 14.75 -2.67
C LYS A 31 -36.26 13.42 -3.19
N GLY A 32 -35.87 13.36 -4.47
CA GLY A 32 -35.28 12.17 -5.07
C GLY A 32 -33.97 11.77 -4.39
N ILE A 33 -33.11 12.77 -4.13
CA ILE A 33 -31.83 12.59 -3.43
C ILE A 33 -32.07 12.08 -1.99
N ALA A 34 -32.98 12.71 -1.25
CA ALA A 34 -33.31 12.34 0.13
C ALA A 34 -33.78 10.89 0.22
N SER A 35 -34.61 10.45 -0.72
CA SER A 35 -35.09 9.07 -0.80
C SER A 35 -33.97 8.06 -1.05
N HIS A 36 -32.98 8.38 -1.90
CA HIS A 36 -31.85 7.48 -2.17
C HIS A 36 -30.90 7.38 -0.98
N LEU A 37 -30.58 8.53 -0.37
CA LEU A 37 -29.66 8.62 0.76
C LEU A 37 -30.30 8.20 2.09
N LYS A 38 -31.62 7.98 2.14
CA LYS A 38 -32.39 7.67 3.35
C LYS A 38 -32.19 8.70 4.47
N ILE A 39 -32.10 9.97 4.10
CA ILE A 39 -32.03 11.12 5.01
C ILE A 39 -33.19 12.09 4.75
N THR A 40 -33.34 13.11 5.60
CA THR A 40 -34.44 14.08 5.44
C THR A 40 -34.20 15.03 4.26
N GLU A 41 -35.29 15.51 3.63
CA GLU A 41 -35.20 16.55 2.58
C GLU A 41 -34.56 17.84 3.10
N ALA A 42 -34.74 18.15 4.39
CA ALA A 42 -34.09 19.28 5.05
C ALA A 42 -32.56 19.09 5.12
N ALA A 43 -32.07 17.91 5.50
CA ALA A 43 -30.64 17.60 5.50
C ALA A 43 -30.04 17.70 4.09
N VAL A 44 -30.72 17.14 3.08
CA VAL A 44 -30.30 17.28 1.68
C VAL A 44 -30.27 18.75 1.25
N SER A 45 -31.27 19.54 1.61
CA SER A 45 -31.35 20.95 1.25
C SER A 45 -30.18 21.75 1.82
N GLN A 46 -29.72 21.44 3.04
CA GLN A 46 -28.53 22.04 3.62
C GLN A 46 -27.27 21.72 2.80
N GLN A 47 -27.09 20.46 2.39
CA GLN A 47 -25.95 20.05 1.58
C GLN A 47 -25.99 20.68 0.17
N ILE A 48 -27.16 20.71 -0.46
CA ILE A 48 -27.38 21.35 -1.76
C ILE A 48 -27.05 22.84 -1.70
N LYS A 49 -27.41 23.53 -0.61
CA LYS A 49 -27.06 24.95 -0.43
C LYS A 49 -25.55 25.15 -0.51
N ILE A 50 -24.77 24.34 0.22
CA ILE A 50 -23.30 24.40 0.21
C ILE A 50 -22.75 24.09 -1.19
N LEU A 51 -23.27 23.04 -1.84
CA LEU A 51 -22.85 22.63 -3.19
C LEU A 51 -23.17 23.68 -4.26
N LYS A 52 -24.30 24.41 -4.12
CA LYS A 52 -24.62 25.54 -5.01
C LYS A 52 -23.74 26.74 -4.72
N GLU A 53 -23.49 27.05 -3.46
CA GLU A 53 -22.60 28.14 -3.08
C GLU A 53 -21.18 27.90 -3.58
N SER A 54 -20.68 26.65 -3.55
CA SER A 54 -19.40 26.28 -4.15
C SER A 54 -19.43 26.11 -5.67
N GLU A 55 -20.57 26.39 -6.30
CA GLU A 55 -20.81 26.25 -7.73
C GLU A 55 -20.56 24.84 -8.29
N LEU A 56 -20.55 23.81 -7.45
CA LEU A 56 -20.36 22.42 -7.86
C LEU A 56 -21.59 21.82 -8.53
N ILE A 57 -22.77 22.36 -8.23
CA ILE A 57 -24.03 21.94 -8.82
C ILE A 57 -24.81 23.16 -9.32
N ILE A 58 -25.67 22.92 -10.30
CA ILE A 58 -26.68 23.87 -10.76
C ILE A 58 -28.07 23.32 -10.45
N GLY A 59 -29.04 24.22 -10.36
CA GLY A 59 -30.44 23.83 -10.17
C GLY A 59 -31.34 24.62 -11.11
N TYR A 60 -32.20 23.92 -11.84
CA TYR A 60 -33.14 24.52 -12.79
C TYR A 60 -34.54 23.91 -12.62
N LYS A 61 -35.55 24.69 -13.02
CA LYS A 61 -36.95 24.33 -12.80
C LYS A 61 -37.47 23.47 -13.96
N ILE A 62 -38.02 22.31 -13.66
CA ILE A 62 -38.77 21.47 -14.59
C ILE A 62 -40.16 21.25 -13.98
N GLY A 63 -41.17 21.88 -14.58
CA GLY A 63 -42.53 21.88 -14.03
C GLY A 63 -42.57 22.50 -12.62
N TYR A 64 -43.03 21.72 -11.63
CA TYR A 64 -43.10 22.14 -10.22
C TYR A 64 -41.84 21.81 -9.41
N HIS A 65 -40.86 21.12 -10.00
CA HIS A 65 -39.69 20.64 -9.28
C HIS A 65 -38.43 21.40 -9.69
N ILE A 66 -37.52 21.61 -8.74
CA ILE A 66 -36.15 21.99 -9.02
C ILE A 66 -35.35 20.69 -9.17
N ILE A 67 -34.69 20.55 -10.31
CA ILE A 67 -33.80 19.45 -10.63
C ILE A 67 -32.37 19.96 -10.53
N TYR A 68 -31.51 19.14 -9.92
CA TYR A 68 -30.10 19.43 -9.73
C TYR A 68 -29.24 18.59 -10.67
N ASP A 69 -28.18 19.23 -11.15
CA ASP A 69 -27.20 18.66 -12.06
C ASP A 69 -25.80 19.16 -11.70
N LEU A 70 -24.77 18.45 -12.17
CA LEU A 70 -23.38 18.83 -11.96
C LEU A 70 -23.02 20.09 -12.74
N ASN A 71 -22.22 20.95 -12.13
CA ASN A 71 -21.49 21.97 -12.86
C ASN A 71 -20.17 21.37 -13.36
N GLU A 72 -20.22 20.65 -14.49
CA GLU A 72 -19.04 20.00 -15.08
C GLU A 72 -17.86 20.96 -15.27
N LYS A 73 -18.15 22.22 -15.64
CA LYS A 73 -17.11 23.22 -15.91
C LYS A 73 -16.29 23.50 -14.66
N LYS A 74 -16.93 23.65 -13.49
CA LYS A 74 -16.25 23.88 -12.21
C LYS A 74 -15.51 22.64 -11.72
N LEU A 75 -16.10 21.46 -11.87
CA LEU A 75 -15.42 20.20 -11.54
C LEU A 75 -14.14 20.01 -12.39
N LYS A 76 -14.21 20.22 -13.71
CA LYS A 76 -13.05 20.17 -14.62
C LYS A 76 -11.99 21.21 -14.25
N HIS A 77 -12.38 22.41 -13.81
CA HIS A 77 -11.44 23.42 -13.32
C HIS A 77 -10.73 22.96 -12.03
N SER A 78 -11.43 22.24 -11.17
CA SER A 78 -10.90 21.73 -9.90
C SER A 78 -9.91 20.59 -10.12
N ILE A 79 -10.20 19.71 -11.07
CA ILE A 79 -9.27 18.68 -11.54
C ILE A 79 -7.98 19.34 -12.05
N LYS A 80 -8.09 20.34 -12.94
CA LYS A 80 -6.91 21.08 -13.43
C LYS A 80 -6.10 21.74 -12.32
N PHE A 81 -6.75 22.24 -11.28
CA PHE A 81 -6.05 22.79 -10.12
C PHE A 81 -5.22 21.72 -9.40
N ILE A 82 -5.77 20.52 -9.21
CA ILE A 82 -5.05 19.38 -8.61
C ILE A 82 -3.92 18.89 -9.53
N GLU A 83 -4.17 18.78 -10.84
CA GLU A 83 -3.14 18.43 -11.83
C GLU A 83 -1.94 19.39 -11.75
N ASN A 84 -2.20 20.70 -11.65
CA ASN A 84 -1.12 21.69 -11.49
C ASN A 84 -0.32 21.54 -10.18
N ILE A 85 -0.90 20.97 -9.13
CA ILE A 85 -0.18 20.66 -7.88
C ILE A 85 0.72 19.42 -8.08
N ILE A 86 0.25 18.44 -8.84
CA ILE A 86 1.00 17.22 -9.17
C ILE A 86 2.19 17.56 -10.07
N ASP A 87 1.96 18.40 -11.09
CA ASP A 87 2.93 18.81 -12.11
C ASP A 87 3.92 19.89 -11.61
N ASN A 88 4.54 19.65 -10.44
CA ASN A 88 5.49 20.48 -9.66
C ASN A 88 6.49 21.37 -10.45
N ASP A 89 6.72 21.15 -11.75
CA ASP A 89 7.60 21.95 -12.62
C ASP A 89 7.08 23.37 -12.96
N LYS A 90 5.80 23.69 -12.74
CA LYS A 90 5.23 24.98 -13.17
C LYS A 90 4.58 25.82 -12.07
N THR A 91 4.73 25.45 -10.80
CA THR A 91 4.23 26.32 -9.73
C THR A 91 5.16 27.53 -9.61
N ASN A 92 4.72 28.65 -10.18
CA ASN A 92 5.33 29.97 -10.06
C ASN A 92 5.14 30.53 -8.63
N ILE A 93 5.24 29.66 -7.61
CA ILE A 93 5.35 30.08 -6.24
C ILE A 93 6.71 30.74 -6.16
N ASN A 94 6.74 32.00 -5.72
CA ASN A 94 8.00 32.70 -5.44
C ASN A 94 8.60 32.08 -4.17
N VAL A 95 9.08 30.85 -4.30
CA VAL A 95 9.77 30.13 -3.24
C VAL A 95 11.04 30.92 -2.98
N PRO A 96 11.24 31.42 -1.74
CA PRO A 96 12.49 32.08 -1.34
C PRO A 96 13.67 31.27 -1.86
N SER A 97 14.71 31.93 -2.38
CA SER A 97 15.89 31.24 -2.94
C SER A 97 16.50 30.21 -1.98
N ALA A 98 16.38 30.45 -0.67
CA ALA A 98 16.80 29.53 0.40
C ALA A 98 16.00 28.21 0.46
N LEU A 99 14.80 28.15 -0.10
CA LEU A 99 13.92 26.98 -0.17
C LEU A 99 13.95 26.31 -1.56
N ARG A 100 14.72 26.84 -2.52
CA ARG A 100 14.93 26.20 -3.83
C ARG A 100 16.01 25.14 -3.71
N CYS A 101 15.70 23.93 -4.14
CA CYS A 101 16.66 22.84 -4.13
C CYS A 101 17.79 23.12 -5.13
N THR A 102 19.03 22.95 -4.69
CA THR A 102 20.20 23.00 -5.57
C THR A 102 20.35 21.67 -6.33
N LYS A 103 21.15 21.65 -7.40
CA LYS A 103 21.50 20.41 -8.11
C LYS A 103 22.20 19.36 -7.22
N SER A 104 22.67 19.75 -6.04
CA SER A 104 23.29 18.89 -5.03
C SER A 104 22.31 18.45 -3.92
N CYS A 105 21.02 18.77 -4.06
CA CYS A 105 20.00 18.44 -3.08
C CYS A 105 19.80 16.92 -2.98
N LYS A 106 19.87 16.39 -1.76
CA LYS A 106 19.66 14.96 -1.47
C LYS A 106 18.23 14.64 -1.04
N HIS A 107 17.28 15.59 -1.11
CA HIS A 107 15.88 15.30 -0.81
C HIS A 107 15.34 14.28 -1.80
N LEU A 108 14.72 13.22 -1.28
CA LEU A 108 14.25 12.08 -2.07
C LEU A 108 13.29 12.48 -3.20
N LYS A 109 12.49 13.54 -2.97
CA LYS A 109 11.58 14.15 -3.96
C LYS A 109 12.26 14.79 -5.17
N CYS A 110 13.47 15.30 -5.00
CA CYS A 110 14.20 16.05 -6.02
C CYS A 110 15.19 15.18 -6.80
N VAL A 111 15.56 14.03 -6.27
CA VAL A 111 16.49 13.08 -6.91
C VAL A 111 15.75 11.99 -7.69
N ASN A 112 14.57 11.57 -7.24
CA ASN A 112 13.82 10.47 -7.85
C ASN A 112 12.46 10.96 -8.39
N ASN A 113 12.34 11.07 -9.72
CA ASN A 113 11.07 11.33 -10.42
C ASN A 113 10.04 10.21 -10.18
N ASN A 114 9.23 10.33 -9.13
CA ASN A 114 8.01 9.55 -8.88
C ASN A 114 8.14 8.11 -8.36
N LYS A 115 8.99 7.84 -7.37
CA LYS A 115 8.85 6.62 -6.56
C LYS A 115 8.94 6.91 -5.07
N PHE A 116 7.85 7.41 -4.52
CA PHE A 116 7.60 7.34 -3.08
C PHE A 116 6.86 6.04 -2.80
N LYS A 117 7.51 5.13 -2.08
CA LYS A 117 6.77 4.14 -1.30
C LYS A 117 6.65 4.75 0.10
N GLU A 118 5.43 4.94 0.57
CA GLU A 118 5.11 5.13 2.00
C GLU A 118 5.86 4.06 2.81
N GLU A 119 6.36 4.40 4.01
CA GLU A 119 7.20 3.52 4.86
C GLU A 119 6.76 2.06 4.75
N SER A 120 7.42 1.30 3.88
CA SER A 120 7.08 -0.09 3.70
C SER A 120 7.75 -0.81 4.84
N ILE A 121 7.01 -0.98 5.94
CA ILE A 121 7.43 -1.80 7.07
C ILE A 121 7.85 -3.16 6.51
N MET A 122 9.16 -3.40 6.44
CA MET A 122 9.74 -4.60 5.86
C MET A 122 9.96 -5.61 6.96
N LYS A 123 9.27 -6.75 6.85
CA LYS A 123 9.42 -7.88 7.77
C LYS A 123 10.30 -8.96 7.15
N VAL A 124 11.42 -9.26 7.81
CA VAL A 124 12.35 -10.32 7.41
C VAL A 124 12.24 -11.49 8.38
N CYS A 125 11.99 -12.67 7.83
CA CYS A 125 11.80 -13.91 8.57
C CYS A 125 13.05 -14.80 8.53
N PHE A 126 13.41 -15.36 9.68
CA PHE A 126 14.52 -16.28 9.84
C PHE A 126 14.03 -17.57 10.51
N PRO A 127 14.10 -18.74 9.85
CA PRO A 127 13.94 -20.01 10.55
C PRO A 127 15.10 -20.20 11.53
N VAL A 128 14.81 -20.64 12.75
CA VAL A 128 15.85 -20.87 13.78
C VAL A 128 15.56 -22.15 14.55
N LYS A 129 16.61 -22.74 15.15
CA LYS A 129 16.48 -23.93 15.99
C LYS A 129 16.01 -23.59 17.41
N SER A 130 16.46 -22.47 17.94
CA SER A 130 16.15 -21.95 19.27
C SER A 130 16.00 -20.43 19.19
N ASN A 131 15.15 -19.86 20.05
CA ASN A 131 14.93 -18.42 20.08
C ASN A 131 15.94 -17.72 20.99
N GLU A 132 16.85 -16.99 20.38
CA GLU A 132 17.79 -16.07 21.04
C GLU A 132 17.60 -14.63 20.50
N GLY A 133 16.40 -14.31 19.99
CA GLY A 133 16.11 -13.04 19.33
C GLY A 133 17.03 -12.78 18.14
N ILE A 134 17.58 -11.57 18.01
CA ILE A 134 18.53 -11.19 16.95
C ILE A 134 19.87 -11.92 16.99
N LYS A 135 20.20 -12.60 18.11
CA LYS A 135 21.41 -13.40 18.23
C LYS A 135 21.24 -14.84 17.75
N SER A 136 20.00 -15.24 17.41
CA SER A 136 19.74 -16.57 16.86
C SER A 136 20.52 -16.80 15.57
N VAL A 137 20.88 -18.05 15.30
CA VAL A 137 21.55 -18.45 14.05
C VAL A 137 20.51 -18.98 13.06
N PRO A 138 20.47 -18.50 11.81
CA PRO A 138 19.56 -19.01 10.79
C PRO A 138 19.73 -20.52 10.56
N TYR A 139 18.61 -21.24 10.58
CA TYR A 139 18.59 -22.68 10.44
C TYR A 139 18.76 -23.12 8.98
N GLY A 140 19.40 -24.27 8.79
CA GLY A 140 19.74 -24.80 7.46
C GLY A 140 18.56 -25.32 6.65
N HIS A 141 17.39 -25.50 7.27
CA HIS A 141 16.23 -26.11 6.63
C HIS A 141 14.94 -25.38 7.01
N PHE A 142 14.32 -24.69 6.06
CA PHE A 142 13.08 -23.92 6.31
C PHE A 142 11.95 -24.79 6.91
N GLY A 143 11.62 -25.92 6.28
CA GLY A 143 10.42 -26.69 6.64
C GLY A 143 10.53 -27.40 7.99
N THR A 144 11.73 -27.83 8.39
CA THR A 144 11.96 -28.54 9.65
C THR A 144 12.37 -27.62 10.80
N ALA A 145 12.42 -26.31 10.56
CA ALA A 145 12.71 -25.33 11.60
C ALA A 145 11.61 -25.40 12.68
N PRO A 146 11.94 -25.51 13.98
CA PRO A 146 10.93 -25.54 15.03
C PRO A 146 10.20 -24.19 15.19
N LEU A 147 10.88 -23.09 14.87
CA LEU A 147 10.33 -21.75 14.97
C LEU A 147 10.97 -20.79 13.97
N PHE A 148 10.34 -19.61 13.85
CA PHE A 148 10.76 -18.51 13.02
C PHE A 148 10.87 -17.24 13.87
N VAL A 149 11.92 -16.46 13.66
CA VAL A 149 12.08 -15.10 14.20
C VAL A 149 11.76 -14.12 13.09
N VAL A 150 10.90 -13.15 13.36
CA VAL A 150 10.50 -12.11 12.39
C VAL A 150 10.98 -10.77 12.90
N CYS A 151 11.76 -10.08 12.08
CA CYS A 151 12.34 -8.78 12.40
C CYS A 151 11.72 -7.70 11.52
N ASN A 152 11.24 -6.63 12.15
CA ASN A 152 10.78 -5.41 11.50
C ASN A 152 11.98 -4.46 11.34
N LEU A 153 12.26 -4.05 10.10
CA LEU A 153 13.48 -3.27 9.81
C LEU A 153 13.37 -1.79 10.20
N GLU A 154 12.17 -1.30 10.47
CA GLU A 154 11.86 0.11 10.69
C GLU A 154 11.75 0.46 12.18
N ASN A 155 11.20 -0.43 13.01
CA ASN A 155 11.01 -0.20 14.45
C ASN A 155 11.83 -1.13 15.35
N ASP A 156 12.72 -1.95 14.79
CA ASP A 156 13.54 -2.95 15.47
C ASP A 156 12.75 -3.97 16.32
N GLU A 157 11.45 -4.14 16.05
CA GLU A 157 10.61 -5.14 16.69
C GLU A 157 10.99 -6.54 16.23
N VAL A 158 11.12 -7.45 17.20
CA VAL A 158 11.47 -8.86 16.97
C VAL A 158 10.38 -9.73 17.57
N THR A 159 9.64 -10.42 16.70
CA THR A 159 8.59 -11.36 17.10
C THR A 159 9.01 -12.79 16.79
N THR A 160 8.29 -13.76 17.34
CA THR A 160 8.58 -15.18 17.14
C THR A 160 7.30 -15.92 16.78
N VAL A 161 7.40 -16.79 15.77
CA VAL A 161 6.31 -17.62 15.27
C VAL A 161 6.72 -19.08 15.40
N GLY A 162 5.88 -19.90 16.03
CA GLY A 162 6.08 -21.36 16.05
C GLY A 162 5.75 -21.96 14.68
N ASN A 163 6.49 -23.00 14.27
CA ASN A 163 6.20 -23.65 13.00
C ASN A 163 4.88 -24.41 13.05
N GLY A 164 3.86 -23.90 12.35
CA GLY A 164 2.52 -24.50 12.28
C GLY A 164 2.42 -25.73 11.39
N ASP A 165 3.50 -26.14 10.72
CA ASP A 165 3.55 -27.25 9.76
C ASP A 165 4.58 -28.33 10.17
N LEU A 166 4.81 -28.52 11.48
CA LEU A 166 5.70 -29.56 11.99
C LEU A 166 5.17 -30.97 11.68
N GLY A 167 6.07 -31.87 11.26
CA GLY A 167 5.74 -33.29 11.03
C GLY A 167 5.19 -33.63 9.64
N HIS A 168 5.35 -32.76 8.64
CA HIS A 168 5.02 -33.08 7.25
C HIS A 168 5.98 -34.14 6.66
N GLU A 169 5.51 -34.88 5.66
CA GLU A 169 6.35 -35.78 4.86
C GLU A 169 7.44 -34.98 4.12
N HIS A 170 8.66 -35.51 4.06
CA HIS A 170 9.81 -34.82 3.45
C HIS A 170 9.47 -34.28 2.05
N GLY A 171 9.66 -32.98 1.84
CA GLY A 171 9.35 -32.31 0.58
C GLY A 171 7.94 -31.71 0.47
N SER A 172 7.05 -31.97 1.43
CA SER A 172 5.65 -31.51 1.43
C SER A 172 5.37 -30.29 2.31
N CYS A 173 6.41 -29.57 2.74
CA CYS A 173 6.25 -28.37 3.57
C CYS A 173 5.34 -27.35 2.89
N ASN A 174 4.41 -26.77 3.66
CA ASN A 174 3.60 -25.63 3.26
C ASN A 174 4.07 -24.36 4.00
N PRO A 175 4.83 -23.47 3.34
CA PRO A 175 5.37 -22.27 3.99
C PRO A 175 4.34 -21.34 4.60
N ILE A 176 3.11 -21.31 4.08
CA ILE A 176 2.02 -20.48 4.63
C ILE A 176 1.61 -21.00 6.01
N LYS A 177 1.46 -22.32 6.13
CA LYS A 177 1.14 -22.96 7.42
C LYS A 177 2.31 -22.82 8.39
N ALA A 178 3.54 -22.96 7.89
CA ALA A 178 4.74 -22.83 8.72
C ALA A 178 4.84 -21.44 9.36
N LEU A 179 4.54 -20.38 8.60
CA LEU A 179 4.51 -19.00 9.08
C LEU A 179 3.23 -18.65 9.85
N SER A 180 2.30 -19.59 10.06
CA SER A 180 1.05 -19.40 10.81
C SER A 180 0.21 -18.17 10.37
N GLY A 181 0.32 -17.77 9.09
CA GLY A 181 -0.36 -16.59 8.56
C GLY A 181 0.33 -15.24 8.81
N GLU A 182 1.51 -15.22 9.44
CA GLU A 182 2.32 -14.01 9.58
C GLU A 182 2.77 -13.50 8.20
N ALA A 183 2.47 -12.23 7.92
CA ALA A 183 2.86 -11.59 6.67
C ALA A 183 4.32 -11.12 6.76
N VAL A 184 5.18 -11.63 5.87
CA VAL A 184 6.61 -11.27 5.79
C VAL A 184 6.99 -10.98 4.35
N ASP A 185 7.94 -10.08 4.14
CA ASP A 185 8.36 -9.66 2.80
C ASP A 185 9.55 -10.47 2.28
N ALA A 186 10.37 -10.97 3.21
CA ALA A 186 11.53 -11.77 2.90
C ALA A 186 11.73 -12.92 3.89
N VAL A 187 12.30 -14.02 3.41
CA VAL A 187 12.80 -15.14 4.21
C VAL A 187 14.30 -15.28 3.98
N VAL A 188 15.10 -15.27 5.04
CA VAL A 188 16.54 -15.50 4.99
C VAL A 188 16.84 -16.84 5.64
N VAL A 189 17.34 -17.81 4.87
CA VAL A 189 17.45 -19.21 5.30
C VAL A 189 18.72 -19.87 4.77
N GLY A 190 19.31 -20.80 5.52
CA GLY A 190 20.50 -21.52 5.07
C GLY A 190 20.23 -22.44 3.87
N GLY A 191 19.07 -23.11 3.88
CA GLY A 191 18.62 -24.01 2.82
C GLY A 191 17.10 -24.21 2.80
N ILE A 192 16.54 -24.30 1.60
CA ILE A 192 15.10 -24.42 1.37
C ILE A 192 14.85 -25.15 0.04
N GLY A 193 13.81 -25.98 0.00
CA GLY A 193 13.45 -26.74 -1.20
C GLY A 193 12.77 -25.87 -2.27
N ALA A 194 12.92 -26.26 -3.53
CA ALA A 194 12.37 -25.51 -4.68
C ALA A 194 10.85 -25.29 -4.61
N GLY A 195 10.09 -26.28 -4.12
CA GLY A 195 8.63 -26.15 -3.94
C GLY A 195 8.26 -25.03 -2.95
N ALA A 196 9.00 -24.93 -1.84
CA ALA A 196 8.80 -23.88 -0.85
C ALA A 196 9.24 -22.51 -1.37
N ILE A 197 10.37 -22.42 -2.08
CA ILE A 197 10.82 -21.18 -2.76
C ILE A 197 9.74 -20.68 -3.72
N ASN A 198 9.27 -21.55 -4.63
CA ASN A 198 8.28 -21.19 -5.63
C ASN A 198 6.97 -20.72 -4.98
N LYS A 199 6.56 -21.36 -3.87
CA LYS A 199 5.36 -20.97 -3.14
C LYS A 199 5.50 -19.59 -2.49
N LEU A 200 6.61 -19.33 -1.80
CA LEU A 200 6.90 -18.02 -1.19
C LEU A 200 6.97 -16.91 -2.25
N ASN A 201 7.70 -17.15 -3.34
CA ASN A 201 7.81 -16.20 -4.46
C ASN A 201 6.44 -15.90 -5.10
N SER A 202 5.56 -16.91 -5.25
CA SER A 202 4.19 -16.71 -5.78
C SER A 202 3.34 -15.79 -4.90
N MET A 203 3.72 -15.62 -3.63
CA MET A 203 3.07 -14.71 -2.68
C MET A 203 3.78 -13.36 -2.57
N GLY A 204 4.80 -13.11 -3.41
CA GLY A 204 5.61 -11.90 -3.35
C GLY A 204 6.67 -11.89 -2.26
N ILE A 205 6.87 -13.02 -1.56
CA ILE A 205 7.87 -13.16 -0.49
C ILE A 205 9.19 -13.58 -1.12
N LYS A 206 10.22 -12.73 -1.00
CA LYS A 206 11.54 -13.03 -1.55
C LYS A 206 12.32 -13.96 -0.63
N VAL A 207 13.12 -14.85 -1.20
CA VAL A 207 13.90 -15.81 -0.41
C VAL A 207 15.38 -15.61 -0.65
N TYR A 208 16.17 -15.50 0.42
CA TYR A 208 17.60 -15.25 0.39
C TYR A 208 18.36 -16.34 1.12
N LYS A 209 19.56 -16.64 0.62
CA LYS A 209 20.49 -17.53 1.30
C LYS A 209 21.16 -16.79 2.45
N ALA A 210 21.02 -17.33 3.65
CA ALA A 210 21.73 -16.84 4.83
C ALA A 210 23.25 -16.98 4.67
N SER A 211 23.98 -15.97 5.12
CA SER A 211 25.42 -16.03 5.36
C SER A 211 25.69 -16.71 6.70
N GLU A 212 26.94 -17.13 6.92
CA GLU A 212 27.40 -17.54 8.25
C GLU A 212 27.16 -16.41 9.27
N GLY A 213 26.88 -16.76 10.52
CA GLY A 213 26.63 -15.80 11.58
C GLY A 213 25.19 -15.80 12.12
N ASN A 214 24.88 -14.80 12.92
CA ASN A 214 23.57 -14.62 13.55
C ASN A 214 22.61 -13.76 12.70
N ILE A 215 21.37 -13.59 13.17
CA ILE A 215 20.35 -12.75 12.52
C ILE A 215 20.80 -11.30 12.38
N GLU A 216 21.43 -10.70 13.39
CA GLU A 216 21.92 -9.32 13.33
C GLU A 216 22.91 -9.10 12.17
N GLU A 217 23.88 -9.99 12.03
CA GLU A 217 24.87 -9.96 10.93
C GLU A 217 24.22 -10.18 9.56
N ASN A 218 23.25 -11.10 9.49
CA ASN A 218 22.48 -11.33 8.27
C ASN A 218 21.55 -10.16 7.91
N LEU A 219 20.99 -9.46 8.90
CA LEU A 219 20.19 -8.25 8.68
C LEU A 219 21.04 -7.10 8.13
N VAL A 220 22.27 -6.93 8.63
CA VAL A 220 23.23 -5.97 8.06
C VAL A 220 23.52 -6.32 6.59
N SER A 221 23.84 -7.58 6.32
CA SER A 221 24.10 -8.07 4.96
C SER A 221 22.89 -7.89 4.04
N PHE A 222 21.69 -8.13 4.56
CA PHE A 222 20.43 -7.94 3.85
C PHE A 222 20.18 -6.46 3.50
N LYS A 223 20.33 -5.56 4.47
CA LYS A 223 20.19 -4.10 4.29
C LYS A 223 21.21 -3.56 3.26
N ASN A 224 22.39 -4.18 3.18
CA ASN A 224 23.43 -3.84 2.20
C ASN A 224 23.25 -4.51 0.83
N ASN A 225 22.23 -5.35 0.63
CA ASN A 225 22.00 -6.17 -0.57
C ASN A 225 23.15 -7.16 -0.89
N GLU A 226 23.82 -7.68 0.15
CA GLU A 226 24.94 -8.62 0.03
C GLU A 226 24.48 -10.09 0.07
N LEU A 227 23.27 -10.36 0.57
CA LEU A 227 22.71 -11.70 0.57
C LEU A 227 22.25 -12.12 -0.83
N LYS A 228 22.52 -13.38 -1.18
CA LYS A 228 22.13 -13.94 -2.48
C LYS A 228 20.66 -14.34 -2.49
N GLU A 229 19.85 -13.70 -3.33
CA GLU A 229 18.46 -14.10 -3.60
C GLU A 229 18.42 -15.46 -4.30
N PHE A 230 17.53 -16.36 -3.86
CA PHE A 230 17.25 -17.60 -4.58
C PHE A 230 16.44 -17.28 -5.84
N PRO A 231 16.81 -17.83 -7.02
CA PRO A 231 16.17 -17.47 -8.27
C PRO A 231 14.69 -17.88 -8.29
N SER A 232 13.84 -17.01 -8.84
CA SER A 232 12.40 -17.24 -8.98
C SER A 232 12.05 -18.30 -10.03
N ASN A 233 13.01 -18.68 -10.88
CA ASN A 233 12.84 -19.64 -11.95
C ASN A 233 13.51 -20.97 -11.62
N HIS A 234 12.76 -21.87 -10.99
CA HIS A 234 12.85 -23.27 -11.33
C HIS A 234 11.56 -23.66 -12.04
N LEU A 235 11.57 -23.55 -13.39
CA LEU A 235 10.81 -24.47 -14.22
C LEU A 235 11.26 -25.86 -13.80
N CYS A 236 10.40 -26.62 -13.12
CA CYS A 236 10.63 -28.03 -12.90
C CYS A 236 10.76 -28.67 -14.29
N SER A 237 12.00 -28.83 -14.76
CA SER A 237 12.30 -29.81 -15.78
C SER A 237 12.22 -31.14 -15.06
N HIS A 238 11.13 -31.86 -15.29
CA HIS A 238 10.97 -33.25 -14.92
C HIS A 238 12.07 -34.04 -15.63
N ASP A 239 13.19 -34.28 -14.96
CA ASP A 239 14.14 -35.32 -15.35
C ASP A 239 14.92 -35.77 -14.11
N GLY A 240 14.68 -37.01 -13.69
CA GLY A 240 15.50 -37.69 -12.70
C GLY A 240 14.86 -37.98 -11.35
N CYS A 241 13.68 -38.61 -11.32
CA CYS A 241 13.38 -39.52 -10.21
C CYS A 241 14.24 -40.78 -10.37
N SER A 242 15.12 -41.04 -9.42
CA SER A 242 15.67 -42.37 -9.17
C SER A 242 15.40 -42.71 -7.71
N HIS A 243 14.52 -43.70 -7.55
CA HIS A 243 14.24 -44.57 -6.40
C HIS A 243 14.87 -44.25 -5.04
#